data_AF-A0A378FWJ5-F1
#
_entry.id   AF-A0A378FWJ5-F1
#
_cell.length_a   1.000
_cell.length_b   1.000
_cell.length_c   1.000
_cell.angle_alpha   90.00
_cell.angle_beta   90.00
_cell.angle_gamma   90.00
#
_symmetry.space_group_name_H-M   'P 1'
#
loop_
_entity.id
_entity.type
_entity.pdbx_description
1 polymer ?
#
loop_
_entity_poly.entity_id
_entity_poly.type
_entity_poly.pdbx_seq_one_letter_code
_entity_poly.pdbx_strand_id
1 'polypeptide(L)'
;MFGALGSARHHCRLTFLSQAAAANGVAERLNLRSAIAVVKGCRTVQKADMVHNSLQPNITVDAQTYEVRVDGELITSEPADVLRWRNDIFCFKESGCFI
;
A
#
# COMPACT_ATOMS: atom_id res chain seq x y z
N MET A 1 -2.78 -1.70 22.67
CA MET A 1 -3.01 -2.89 23.54
C MET A 1 -1.69 -3.49 23.99
N PHE A 2 -1.70 -4.44 24.94
CA PHE A 2 -0.50 -4.97 25.61
C PHE A 2 0.61 -5.49 24.68
N GLY A 3 0.25 -5.99 23.50
CA GLY A 3 1.21 -6.44 22.48
C GLY A 3 2.17 -5.35 21.98
N ALA A 4 1.90 -4.06 22.22
CA ALA A 4 2.81 -2.96 21.87
C ALA A 4 3.79 -2.57 22.99
N LEU A 5 3.65 -3.15 24.19
CA LEU A 5 4.39 -2.75 25.38
C LEU A 5 5.62 -3.64 25.60
N GLY A 6 6.64 -3.10 26.29
CA GLY A 6 7.81 -3.85 26.75
C GLY A 6 8.46 -4.75 25.69
N SER A 7 8.87 -5.95 26.10
CA SER A 7 9.40 -6.99 25.22
C SER A 7 8.34 -7.66 24.34
N ALA A 8 7.07 -7.63 24.75
CA ALA A 8 5.96 -8.22 23.98
C ALA A 8 5.89 -7.65 22.55
N ARG A 9 6.20 -6.36 22.36
CA ARG A 9 6.27 -5.73 21.02
C ARG A 9 7.18 -6.44 20.03
N HIS A 10 8.24 -7.09 20.51
CA HIS A 10 9.19 -7.78 19.64
C HIS A 10 8.65 -9.12 19.15
N HIS A 11 7.75 -9.75 19.91
CA HIS A 11 7.11 -11.02 19.58
C HIS A 11 5.81 -10.86 18.78
N CYS A 12 5.23 -9.65 18.77
CA CYS A 12 3.97 -9.37 18.06
C CYS A 12 4.16 -8.63 16.72
N ARG A 13 5.39 -8.55 16.19
CA ARG A 13 5.68 -7.91 14.90
C ARG A 13 6.78 -8.62 14.14
N LEU A 14 6.80 -8.39 12.83
CA LEU A 14 7.87 -8.81 11.93
C LEU A 14 8.66 -7.61 11.40
N THR A 15 9.95 -7.82 11.16
CA THR A 15 10.77 -6.90 10.36
C THR A 15 11.16 -7.63 9.08
N PHE A 16 10.76 -7.06 7.94
CA PHE A 16 11.07 -7.61 6.63
C PHE A 16 12.46 -7.15 6.18
N LEU A 17 13.34 -8.10 5.84
CA LEU A 17 14.66 -7.82 5.29
C LEU A 17 14.80 -8.41 3.88
N SER A 18 15.70 -7.82 3.09
CA SER A 18 16.14 -8.43 1.83
C SER A 18 16.99 -9.68 2.11
N GLN A 19 17.07 -10.58 1.13
CA GLN A 19 17.95 -11.76 1.19
C GLN A 19 19.40 -11.36 1.48
N ALA A 20 19.89 -10.29 0.84
CA ALA A 20 21.25 -9.82 1.02
C ALA A 20 21.51 -9.32 2.45
N ALA A 21 20.56 -8.62 3.06
CA ALA A 21 20.70 -8.15 4.44
C ALA A 21 20.67 -9.31 5.44
N ALA A 22 19.79 -10.30 5.22
CA ALA A 22 19.75 -11.51 6.03
C ALA A 22 21.06 -12.32 5.92
N ALA A 23 21.59 -12.50 4.70
CA ALA A 23 22.84 -13.21 4.46
C ALA A 23 24.06 -12.51 5.09
N ASN A 24 24.04 -11.17 5.18
CA ASN A 24 25.11 -10.37 5.79
C ASN A 24 24.97 -10.18 7.31
N GLY A 25 24.06 -10.92 7.97
CA GLY A 25 23.88 -10.88 9.42
C GLY A 25 23.47 -9.51 9.96
N VAL A 26 22.71 -8.73 9.18
CA VAL A 26 22.35 -7.35 9.55
C VAL A 26 21.50 -7.31 10.81
N ALA A 27 20.62 -8.31 11.02
CA ALA A 27 19.77 -8.36 12.20
C ALA A 27 20.59 -8.49 13.49
N GLU A 28 21.61 -9.34 13.47
CA GLU A 28 22.52 -9.60 14.59
C GLU A 28 23.41 -8.38 14.84
N ARG A 29 24.00 -7.81 13.77
CA ARG A 29 24.86 -6.61 13.84
C ARG A 29 24.14 -5.41 14.43
N LEU A 30 22.84 -5.28 14.17
CA LEU A 30 22.00 -4.20 14.69
C LEU A 30 21.22 -4.57 15.96
N ASN A 31 21.42 -5.79 16.49
CA ASN A 31 20.70 -6.31 17.65
C ASN A 31 19.17 -6.17 17.53
N LEU A 32 18.64 -6.49 16.34
CA LEU A 32 17.20 -6.48 16.10
C LEU A 32 16.54 -7.61 16.90
N ARG A 33 15.61 -7.25 17.78
CA ARG A 33 14.93 -8.20 18.67
C ARG A 33 13.64 -8.80 18.09
N SER A 34 13.11 -8.17 17.04
CA SER A 34 11.88 -8.63 16.40
C SER A 34 12.13 -9.78 15.45
N ALA A 35 11.14 -10.64 15.27
CA ALA A 35 11.24 -11.73 14.30
C ALA A 35 11.49 -11.19 12.89
N ILE A 36 12.43 -11.81 12.19
CA ILE A 36 12.87 -11.39 10.86
C ILE A 36 12.17 -12.25 9.81
N ALA A 37 11.57 -11.60 8.81
CA ALA A 37 11.02 -12.26 7.63
C ALA A 37 11.82 -11.86 6.39
N VAL A 38 12.30 -12.83 5.62
CA VAL A 38 13.07 -12.56 4.41
C VAL A 38 12.11 -12.43 3.23
N VAL A 39 12.07 -11.24 2.62
CA VAL A 39 11.26 -10.95 1.43
C VAL A 39 11.74 -11.82 0.28
N LYS A 40 10.84 -12.46 -0.48
CA LYS A 40 11.17 -13.29 -1.66
C LYS A 40 10.08 -13.24 -2.73
N GLY A 41 10.37 -13.65 -3.95
CA GLY A 41 9.38 -13.77 -5.04
C GLY A 41 9.00 -12.46 -5.74
N CYS A 42 9.69 -11.35 -5.48
CA CYS A 42 9.30 -10.02 -6.03
C CYS A 42 9.53 -9.87 -7.54
N ARG A 43 10.29 -10.75 -8.19
CA ARG A 43 10.62 -10.67 -9.62
C ARG A 43 9.85 -11.65 -10.49
N THR A 44 9.07 -12.53 -9.86
CA THR A 44 8.27 -13.54 -10.56
C THR A 44 6.79 -13.21 -10.57
N VAL A 45 6.32 -12.37 -9.64
CA VAL A 45 4.92 -11.93 -9.61
C VAL A 45 4.58 -11.06 -10.82
N GLN A 46 3.42 -11.31 -11.41
CA GLN A 46 2.87 -10.62 -12.56
C GLN A 46 1.52 -9.97 -12.21
N LYS A 47 0.97 -9.16 -13.12
CA LYS A 47 -0.37 -8.58 -12.96
C LYS A 47 -1.44 -9.67 -12.76
N ALA A 48 -1.26 -10.83 -13.39
CA ALA A 48 -2.14 -11.99 -13.24
C ALA A 48 -2.22 -12.52 -11.79
N ASP A 49 -1.18 -12.33 -10.97
CA ASP A 49 -1.14 -12.82 -9.59
C ASP A 49 -1.89 -11.92 -8.60
N MET A 50 -2.38 -10.75 -9.04
CA MET A 50 -3.19 -9.86 -8.20
C MET A 50 -4.58 -10.43 -7.99
N VAL A 51 -4.84 -10.98 -6.80
CA VAL A 51 -6.15 -11.50 -6.41
C VAL A 51 -7.22 -10.40 -6.54
N HIS A 52 -8.29 -10.72 -7.27
CA HIS A 52 -9.40 -9.83 -7.63
C HIS A 52 -9.05 -8.64 -8.54
N ASN A 53 -7.78 -8.43 -8.95
CA ASN A 53 -7.32 -7.20 -9.62
C ASN A 53 -6.33 -7.47 -10.77
N SER A 54 -6.54 -8.54 -11.54
CA SER A 54 -5.61 -9.04 -12.56
C SER A 54 -5.84 -8.54 -13.99
N LEU A 55 -6.84 -7.68 -14.21
CA LEU A 55 -7.20 -7.17 -15.55
C LEU A 55 -6.02 -6.43 -16.21
N GLN A 56 -5.81 -6.68 -17.50
CA GLN A 56 -4.79 -6.06 -18.36
C GLN A 56 -5.45 -5.59 -19.68
N PRO A 57 -6.27 -4.52 -19.65
CA PRO A 57 -6.92 -4.01 -20.85
C PRO A 57 -5.97 -3.14 -21.68
N ASN A 58 -6.38 -2.79 -22.90
CA ASN A 58 -5.68 -1.78 -23.68
C ASN A 58 -6.05 -0.38 -23.18
N ILE A 59 -5.10 0.34 -22.61
CA ILE A 59 -5.30 1.70 -22.09
C ILE A 59 -4.62 2.70 -23.03
N THR A 60 -5.40 3.65 -23.55
CA THR A 60 -4.89 4.73 -24.39
C THR A 60 -5.20 6.09 -23.76
N VAL A 61 -4.29 7.05 -23.92
CA VAL A 61 -4.44 8.42 -23.44
C VAL A 61 -4.23 9.38 -24.60
N ASP A 62 -5.19 10.28 -24.84
CA ASP A 62 -5.00 11.36 -25.81
C ASP A 62 -4.02 12.41 -25.27
N ALA A 63 -3.00 12.77 -26.06
CA ALA A 63 -1.92 13.64 -25.62
C ALA A 63 -2.31 15.13 -25.50
N GLN A 64 -3.45 15.54 -26.06
CA GLN A 64 -3.91 16.93 -26.06
C GLN A 64 -5.05 17.13 -25.06
N THR A 65 -6.02 16.21 -25.03
CA THR A 65 -7.22 16.33 -24.19
C THR A 65 -7.09 15.56 -22.87
N TYR A 66 -6.12 14.64 -22.77
CA TYR A 66 -5.94 13.73 -21.64
C TYR A 66 -7.12 12.78 -21.40
N GLU A 67 -7.98 12.58 -22.40
CA GLU A 67 -9.00 11.54 -22.35
C GLU A 67 -8.36 10.16 -22.20
N VAL A 68 -8.83 9.39 -21.23
CA VAL A 68 -8.38 8.01 -20.98
C VAL A 68 -9.44 7.05 -21.51
N ARG A 69 -9.02 6.12 -22.37
CA ARG A 69 -9.88 5.06 -22.89
C ARG A 69 -9.37 3.69 -22.50
N VAL A 70 -10.30 2.79 -22.16
CA VAL A 70 -10.05 1.39 -21.84
C VAL A 70 -10.79 0.55 -22.86
N ASP A 71 -10.05 -0.25 -23.65
CA ASP A 71 -10.59 -1.04 -24.76
C ASP A 71 -11.46 -0.22 -25.74
N GLY A 72 -11.09 1.06 -25.93
CA GLY A 72 -11.77 2.03 -26.80
C GLY A 72 -12.88 2.85 -26.13
N GLU A 73 -13.35 2.43 -24.95
CA GLU A 73 -14.40 3.12 -24.20
C GLU A 73 -13.81 4.25 -23.35
N LEU A 74 -14.40 5.45 -23.42
CA LEU A 74 -14.01 6.59 -22.58
C LEU A 74 -14.37 6.29 -21.13
N ILE A 75 -13.38 6.34 -20.23
CA ILE A 75 -13.59 6.17 -18.79
C ILE A 75 -13.44 7.52 -18.12
N THR A 76 -14.49 7.95 -17.42
CA THR A 76 -14.51 9.18 -16.63
C THR A 76 -15.40 8.99 -15.40
N SER A 77 -15.23 9.85 -14.40
CA SER A 77 -16.10 9.91 -13.23
C SER A 77 -16.24 11.37 -12.82
N GLU A 78 -17.44 11.75 -12.40
CA GLU A 78 -17.66 13.05 -11.78
C GLU A 78 -16.95 13.12 -10.42
N PRO A 79 -16.45 14.30 -10.03
CA PRO A 79 -15.94 14.51 -8.69
C PRO A 79 -17.06 14.33 -7.65
N ALA A 80 -16.71 13.80 -6.48
CA ALA A 80 -17.66 13.65 -5.38
C ALA A 80 -17.49 14.78 -4.35
N ASP A 81 -18.57 15.49 -4.02
CA ASP A 81 -18.55 16.59 -3.03
C ASP A 81 -18.33 16.10 -1.59
N VAL A 82 -18.84 14.91 -1.29
CA VAL A 82 -18.81 14.32 0.06
C VAL A 82 -18.49 12.84 -0.03
N LEU A 83 -17.53 12.41 0.79
CA LEU A 83 -17.20 11.00 0.98
C LEU A 83 -17.80 10.49 2.30
N ARG A 84 -18.20 9.22 2.33
CA ARG A 84 -18.52 8.50 3.57
C ARG A 84 -17.24 8.27 4.37
N TRP A 85 -17.38 8.07 5.69
CA TRP A 85 -16.24 7.88 6.61
C TRP A 85 -15.28 9.07 6.62
N ARG A 86 -15.87 10.27 6.59
CA ARG A 86 -15.19 11.55 6.78
C ARG A 86 -15.73 12.15 8.09
N ASN A 87 -16.61 13.13 7.99
CA ASN A 87 -17.12 13.88 9.14
C ASN A 87 -17.95 13.02 10.12
N ASP A 88 -18.43 11.86 9.68
CA ASP A 88 -19.19 10.89 10.47
C ASP A 88 -18.30 10.05 11.43
N ILE A 89 -16.98 9.99 11.20
CA ILE A 89 -16.06 9.20 12.04
C ILE A 89 -14.95 10.03 12.70
N PHE A 90 -14.73 11.29 12.27
CA PHE A 90 -13.73 12.18 12.84
C PHE A 90 -14.36 13.26 13.73
N CYS A 91 -13.89 13.37 14.98
CA CYS A 91 -14.36 14.36 15.96
C CYS A 91 -13.44 15.60 16.01
N PHE A 92 -13.12 16.14 14.84
CA PHE A 92 -12.49 17.46 14.70
C PHE A 92 -13.43 18.32 13.89
N LYS A 93 -13.76 19.51 14.41
CA LYS A 93 -14.45 20.50 13.58
C LYS A 93 -13.44 21.04 12.57
N GLU A 94 -13.81 21.05 11.30
CA GLU A 94 -13.15 21.88 10.30
C GLU A 94 -13.26 23.34 10.76
N SER A 95 -12.22 23.85 11.42
CA SER A 95 -11.99 25.28 11.55
C SER A 95 -11.45 25.78 10.21
N GLY A 96 -12.31 25.80 9.19
CA GLY A 96 -12.05 26.39 7.88
C GLY A 96 -10.88 25.78 7.08
N CYS A 97 -11.19 24.85 6.18
CA CYS A 97 -10.42 24.71 4.94
C CYS A 97 -11.34 24.12 3.87
N PHE A 98 -11.97 25.00 3.09
CA PHE A 98 -12.50 24.65 1.78
C PHE A 98 -11.33 24.69 0.79
N ILE A 99 -10.92 23.52 0.31
CA ILE A 99 -10.42 23.26 -1.06
C ILE A 99 -10.63 21.78 -1.34
#